data_AF-A0A9P5PRD1-F1
#
_entry.id   AF-A0A9P5PRD1-F1
#
_cell.length_a   1.000
_cell.length_b   1.000
_cell.length_c   1.000
_cell.angle_alpha   90.00
_cell.angle_beta   90.00
_cell.angle_gamma   90.00
#
_symmetry.space_group_name_H-M   'P 1'
#
loop_
_entity.id
_entity.type
_entity.pdbx_description
1 polymer ?
#
loop_
_entity_poly.entity_id
_entity_poly.type
_entity_poly.pdbx_seq_one_letter_code
_entity_poly.pdbx_strand_id
1 'polypeptide(L)' 'SPNGFAFIAIVAHYITNDGRLEEILIDFRELQGEHSGSNMAETVWDTLTKYGIETKVCLCTV' A
#
# COMPACT_ATOMS: atom_id res chain seq x y z
N SER A 1 -12.82 9.74 13.27
CA SER A 1 -13.85 10.28 12.35
C SER A 1 -15.18 9.60 12.70
N PRO A 2 -16.36 10.27 12.66
CA PRO A 2 -17.64 9.68 13.09
C PRO A 2 -18.19 8.64 12.10
N ASN A 3 -17.52 8.46 10.97
CA ASN A 3 -17.85 7.47 9.96
C ASN A 3 -16.85 6.34 10.18
N GLY A 4 -17.28 5.24 10.80
CA GLY A 4 -16.43 4.12 11.21
C GLY A 4 -15.84 3.30 10.06
N PHE A 5 -15.84 3.83 8.84
CA PHE A 5 -15.26 3.21 7.65
C PHE A 5 -13.96 3.92 7.31
N ALA A 6 -12.90 3.12 7.26
CA ALA A 6 -11.56 3.54 6.95
C ALA A 6 -11.11 2.83 5.68
N PHE A 7 -10.44 3.52 4.77
CA PHE A 7 -9.93 2.89 3.56
C PHE A 7 -8.45 3.22 3.40
N ILE A 8 -7.70 2.26 2.89
CA ILE A 8 -6.30 2.43 2.51
C ILE A 8 -6.14 2.08 1.03
N ALA A 9 -5.49 2.99 0.31
CA ALA A 9 -5.08 2.81 -1.07
C ALA A 9 -3.56 2.63 -1.08
N ILE A 10 -3.07 1.59 -1.76
CA ILE A 10 -1.64 1.31 -1.88
C ILE A 10 -1.27 1.54 -3.34
N VAL A 11 -0.49 2.59 -3.59
CA VAL A 11 -0.06 3.00 -4.93
C VAL A 11 1.44 2.81 -5.04
N ALA A 12 1.88 2.03 -6.02
CA ALA A 12 3.30 1.87 -6.32
C ALA A 12 3.70 2.85 -7.42
N HIS A 13 4.83 3.52 -7.20
CA HIS A 13 5.51 4.33 -8.21
C HIS A 13 6.83 3.65 -8.55
N TYR A 14 7.10 3.42 -9.84
CA TYR A 14 8.31 2.74 -10.26
C TYR A 14 8.79 3.24 -11.63
N ILE A 15 10.08 3.04 -11.89
CA ILE A 15 10.69 3.32 -13.18
C ILE A 15 10.72 2.04 -14.01
N THR A 16 10.16 2.07 -15.21
CA THR A 16 10.19 0.96 -16.17
C THR A 16 11.58 0.79 -16.80
N ASN A 17 11.79 -0.33 -17.50
CA ASN A 17 13.05 -0.59 -18.20
C ASN A 17 13.36 0.42 -19.33
N ASP A 18 12.34 1.10 -19.85
CA ASP A 18 12.49 2.19 -20.82
C ASP A 18 12.63 3.58 -20.16
N GLY A 19 12.81 3.62 -18.83
CA GLY A 19 13.10 4.85 -18.08
C GLY A 19 11.88 5.74 -17.82
N ARG A 20 10.66 5.20 -17.92
CA ARG A 20 9.43 5.96 -17.66
C ARG A 20 8.98 5.78 -16.22
N LEU A 21 8.56 6.88 -15.59
CA LEU A 21 7.87 6.83 -14.32
C LEU A 21 6.43 6.40 -14.55
N GLU A 22 6.04 5.29 -13.93
CA GLU A 22 4.68 4.76 -13.97
C GLU A 22 4.13 4.66 -12.54
N GLU A 23 2.81 4.74 -12.43
CA GLU A 23 2.07 4.54 -11.19
C GLU A 23 1.02 3.44 -11.38
N ILE A 24 0.80 2.64 -10.34
CA ILE A 24 -0.23 1.60 -10.34
C ILE A 24 -0.86 1.46 -8.96
N LEU A 25 -2.21 1.39 -8.95
CA LEU A 25 -2.96 1.01 -7.76
C LEU A 25 -2.80 -0.49 -7.52
N ILE A 26 -2.07 -0.87 -6.48
CA ILE A 26 -1.82 -2.26 -6.10
C ILE A 26 -3.03 -2.83 -5.36
N ASP A 27 -3.60 -2.03 -4.45
CA ASP A 27 -4.77 -2.44 -3.68
C ASP A 27 -5.56 -1.25 -3.14
N PHE A 28 -6.84 -1.49 -2.92
CA PHE A 28 -7.77 -0.56 -2.27
C PHE A 28 -8.72 -1.38 -1.40
N ARG A 29 -8.60 -1.26 -0.07
CA ARG A 29 -9.41 -2.04 0.86
C ARG A 29 -9.77 -1.25 2.10
N GLU A 30 -10.82 -1.70 2.76
CA GLU A 30 -11.22 -1.18 4.06
C GLU A 30 -10.16 -1.54 5.11
N LEU A 31 -9.73 -0.56 5.91
CA LEU A 31 -8.84 -0.73 7.04
C LEU A 31 -9.69 -1.08 8.27
N GLN A 32 -9.66 -2.34 8.67
CA GLN A 32 -10.41 -2.79 9.84
C GLN A 32 -9.69 -2.35 11.12
N GLY A 33 -10.40 -1.76 12.09
CA GLY A 33 -9.85 -1.36 13.39
C GLY A 33 -9.25 0.05 13.45
N GLU A 34 -8.35 0.29 14.41
CA GLU A 34 -7.77 1.62 14.62
C GLU A 34 -6.83 2.03 13.47
N HIS A 35 -6.83 3.31 13.11
CA HIS A 35 -5.90 3.88 12.12
C HIS A 35 -4.52 4.13 12.73
N SER A 36 -4.01 3.15 13.48
CA SER A 36 -2.66 3.20 14.01
C SER A 36 -1.66 2.96 12.89
N GLY A 37 -0.46 3.54 13.03
CA GLY A 37 0.63 3.30 12.08
C GLY A 37 0.96 1.81 11.93
N SER A 38 0.82 1.02 12.99
CA SER A 38 1.02 -0.43 12.97
C SER A 38 -0.04 -1.16 12.13
N ASN A 39 -1.32 -0.82 12.26
CA ASN A 39 -2.39 -1.45 11.48
C ASN A 39 -2.26 -1.13 9.97
N MET A 40 -1.91 0.11 9.65
CA MET A 40 -1.63 0.52 8.27
C MET A 40 -0.41 -0.21 7.72
N ALA A 41 0.68 -0.32 8.49
CA ALA A 41 1.89 -1.04 8.07
C ALA A 41 1.63 -2.53 7.84
N GLU A 42 0.85 -3.18 8.71
CA GLU A 42 0.44 -4.58 8.55
C GLU A 42 -0.39 -4.77 7.27
N THR A 43 -1.35 -3.88 7.02
CA THR A 43 -2.16 -3.93 5.79
C THR A 43 -1.32 -3.75 4.53
N VAL A 44 -0.31 -2.87 4.56
CA VAL A 44 0.66 -2.72 3.47
C VAL A 44 1.47 -4.00 3.30
N TRP A 45 2.01 -4.55 4.39
CA TRP A 45 2.83 -5.75 4.36
C TRP A 45 2.08 -6.97 3.79
N ASP A 46 0.84 -7.16 4.19
CA ASP A 46 -0.04 -8.21 3.68
C ASP A 46 -0.26 -8.08 2.18
N THR A 47 -0.44 -6.83 1.71
CA THR A 47 -0.61 -6.55 0.28
C THR A 47 0.66 -6.87 -0.50
N LEU A 48 1.82 -6.46 0.00
CA LEU A 48 3.10 -6.75 -0.64
C LEU A 48 3.36 -8.26 -0.73
N THR A 49 3.12 -8.98 0.37
CA THR A 49 3.28 -10.44 0.45
C THR A 49 2.31 -11.17 -0.49
N LYS A 50 1.05 -10.71 -0.56
CA LYS A 50 0.02 -11.27 -1.46
C LYS A 50 0.46 -11.25 -2.94
N TYR A 51 1.16 -10.20 -3.36
CA TYR A 51 1.64 -10.06 -4.73
C TYR A 51 3.10 -10.50 -4.93
N GLY A 52 3.80 -10.95 -3.88
CA GLY A 52 5.20 -11.39 -3.95
C GLY A 52 6.17 -10.26 -4.32
N ILE A 53 5.89 -9.03 -3.85
CA ILE A 53 6.67 -7.82 -4.16
C ILE A 53 7.34 -7.20 -2.94
N GLU A 54 7.30 -7.85 -1.78
CA GLU A 54 7.89 -7.38 -0.52
C GLU A 54 9.39 -7.12 -0.61
N THR A 55 10.10 -7.83 -1.49
CA THR A 55 11.54 -7.65 -1.74
C THR A 55 11.86 -6.56 -2.77
N LYS A 56 10.84 -5.99 -3.43
CA LYS A 56 10.97 -4.97 -4.48
C LYS A 56 10.67 -3.55 -3.98
N VAL A 57 10.39 -3.40 -2.69
CA VAL A 57 10.08 -2.11 -2.08
C VAL A 57 11.38 -1.40 -1.67
N CYS A 58 11.57 -0.18 -2.18
CA CYS A 58 12.68 0.70 -1.79
C CYS A 58 12.25 1.70 -0.71
N LEU A 59 11.06 2.29 -0.85
CA LEU A 59 10.51 3.30 0.04
C LEU A 59 9.00 3.09 0.18
N CYS A 60 8.49 3.25 1.41
CA CYS A 60 7.07 3.27 1.70
C CYS A 60 6.74 4.54 2.47
N THR A 61 5.71 5.26 2.04
CA THR A 61 5.20 6.48 2.67
C THR A 61 3.75 6.25 3.07
N VAL A 62 3.40 6.60 4.30
CA VAL A 62 2.04 6.49 4.88
C VAL A 62 1.50 7.85 5.28
#